data_AF-A0A844MVX7-F1
#
_entry.id   AF-A0A844MVX7-F1
#
_cell.length_a   1.000
_cell.length_b   1.000
_cell.length_c   1.000
_cell.angle_alpha   90.00
_cell.angle_beta   90.00
_cell.angle_gamma   90.00
#
_symmetry.space_group_name_H-M   'P 1'
#
loop_
_entity.id
_entity.type
_entity.pdbx_description
1 polymer ?
#
loop_
_entity_poly.entity_id
_entity_poly.type
_entity_poly.pdbx_seq_one_letter_code
_entity_poly.pdbx_strand_id
1 'polypeptide(L)'
;MKYLLPLTNNEFLLWYRRSELKIMKFRLIPIVDVDFADDTSKLDKVAARVVEEMPDYDEDYEVLIARVEDISRVPHYCFDEGKPTFINISIHNLDCVYPITERGKRLLQGRVDSNLNLAEPIFESYVNGSVQRRQLSLSLLGGAALLKIAGLDIDKYQDTIKLLEHDAFSGLSRNSRGEEFPLDGTLIENLLCYSRHEVMPNSDIGYFYDFGIIVSKLYSDKDDIANWLEQYRSCLKGITHENKSATLDYLLEKADDVTSLFHSTLKIELSAASIIIFLKLQSELYQHQSLDKTSFKKLVANLVQVRSRDIALALWLVGVCFGFEFFCANYYEATQPGFLLEF
;
A
#
# COMPACT_ATOMS: atom_id res chain seq x y z
N MET A 1 -33.55 -17.83 12.10
CA MET A 1 -32.87 -16.60 11.64
C MET A 1 -31.38 -16.85 11.74
N LYS A 2 -30.65 -16.56 10.67
CA LYS A 2 -29.24 -16.90 10.54
C LYS A 2 -28.39 -15.64 10.57
N TYR A 3 -27.15 -15.78 11.03
CA TYR A 3 -26.20 -14.67 11.08
C TYR A 3 -24.83 -15.13 10.59
N LEU A 4 -24.07 -14.19 10.06
CA LEU A 4 -22.64 -14.31 9.83
C LEU A 4 -21.89 -13.59 10.94
N LEU A 5 -20.82 -14.20 11.41
CA LEU A 5 -19.93 -13.65 12.42
C LEU A 5 -18.48 -13.76 11.91
N PRO A 6 -17.86 -12.63 11.50
CA PRO A 6 -16.43 -12.58 11.27
C PRO A 6 -15.68 -12.68 12.59
N LEU A 7 -14.69 -13.58 12.67
CA LEU A 7 -13.89 -13.80 13.87
C LEU A 7 -12.49 -14.30 13.52
N THR A 8 -11.55 -14.07 14.44
CA THR A 8 -10.23 -14.67 14.31
C THR A 8 -10.31 -16.18 14.54
N ASN A 9 -9.38 -16.93 13.94
CA ASN A 9 -9.23 -18.36 14.18
C ASN A 9 -8.95 -18.65 15.67
N ASN A 10 -8.24 -17.75 16.37
CA ASN A 10 -8.05 -17.87 17.82
C ASN A 10 -9.35 -17.72 18.61
N GLU A 11 -10.19 -16.73 18.28
CA GLU A 11 -11.54 -16.60 18.87
C GLU A 11 -12.38 -17.86 18.60
N PHE A 12 -12.31 -18.39 17.37
CA PHE A 12 -13.02 -19.60 16.98
C PHE A 12 -12.56 -20.82 17.79
N LEU A 13 -11.26 -21.04 17.89
CA LEU A 13 -10.70 -22.16 18.66
C LEU A 13 -11.06 -22.06 20.15
N LEU A 14 -11.08 -20.85 20.71
CA LEU A 14 -11.54 -20.64 22.09
C LEU A 14 -13.02 -20.95 22.24
N TRP A 15 -13.86 -20.53 21.30
CA TRP A 15 -15.29 -20.86 21.28
C TRP A 15 -15.51 -22.37 21.18
N TYR A 16 -14.82 -23.03 20.26
CA TYR A 16 -14.89 -24.48 20.08
C TYR A 16 -14.51 -25.23 21.37
N ARG A 17 -13.45 -24.81 22.06
CA ARG A 17 -13.00 -25.44 23.32
C ARG A 17 -13.88 -25.15 24.53
N ARG A 18 -14.48 -23.96 24.60
CA ARG A 18 -15.27 -23.50 25.76
C ARG A 18 -16.77 -23.69 25.59
N SER A 19 -17.20 -24.08 24.39
CA SER A 19 -18.61 -24.23 23.98
C SER A 19 -19.46 -22.95 24.05
N GLU A 20 -18.90 -21.83 24.49
CA GLU A 20 -19.56 -20.53 24.57
C GLU A 20 -18.63 -19.40 24.11
N LEU A 21 -19.20 -18.45 23.36
CA LEU A 21 -18.53 -17.24 22.93
C LEU A 21 -19.35 -16.02 23.33
N LYS A 22 -18.74 -15.11 24.08
CA LYS A 22 -19.33 -13.83 24.45
C LYS A 22 -18.88 -12.77 23.45
N ILE A 23 -19.82 -12.21 22.70
CA ILE A 23 -19.54 -11.14 21.72
C ILE A 23 -20.44 -9.93 21.92
N MET A 24 -20.03 -8.84 21.30
CA MET A 24 -20.90 -7.69 21.06
C MET A 24 -21.93 -8.03 20.00
N LYS A 25 -23.19 -7.72 20.28
CA LYS A 25 -24.33 -8.06 19.41
C LYS A 25 -24.26 -7.43 18.02
N PHE A 26 -23.61 -6.26 17.86
CA PHE A 26 -23.45 -5.60 16.56
C PHE A 26 -22.55 -6.38 15.59
N ARG A 27 -21.71 -7.31 16.08
CA ARG A 27 -20.86 -8.17 15.24
C ARG A 27 -21.66 -9.25 14.51
N LEU A 28 -22.90 -9.49 14.90
CA LEU A 28 -23.79 -10.44 14.23
C LEU A 28 -24.42 -9.79 13.01
N ILE A 29 -24.07 -10.28 11.83
CA ILE A 29 -24.56 -9.76 10.56
C ILE A 29 -25.76 -10.61 10.13
N PRO A 30 -26.99 -10.08 10.15
CA PRO A 30 -28.18 -10.86 9.85
C PRO A 30 -28.20 -11.26 8.38
N ILE A 31 -28.51 -12.54 8.13
CA ILE A 31 -28.80 -13.05 6.79
C ILE A 31 -30.22 -13.65 6.79
N VAL A 32 -31.03 -13.25 5.81
CA VAL A 32 -32.37 -13.81 5.60
C VAL A 32 -32.20 -15.07 4.74
N ASP A 33 -32.93 -16.15 5.05
CA ASP A 33 -32.93 -17.44 4.33
C ASP A 33 -33.46 -17.32 2.88
N VAL A 34 -32.83 -16.48 2.07
CA VAL A 34 -33.12 -16.32 0.66
C VAL A 34 -31.86 -16.75 -0.07
N ASP A 35 -32.00 -17.72 -0.97
CA ASP A 35 -30.98 -18.02 -1.97
C ASP A 35 -30.41 -16.70 -2.48
N PHE A 36 -29.11 -16.51 -2.33
CA PHE A 36 -28.37 -15.30 -2.66
C PHE A 36 -28.41 -14.92 -4.17
N ALA A 37 -29.34 -15.52 -4.93
CA ALA A 37 -29.49 -15.44 -6.36
C ALA A 37 -30.33 -14.24 -6.84
N ASP A 38 -31.30 -13.75 -6.06
CA ASP A 38 -32.34 -12.84 -6.61
C ASP A 38 -32.20 -11.35 -6.21
N ASP A 39 -31.33 -10.96 -5.27
CA ASP A 39 -31.16 -9.56 -4.85
C ASP A 39 -29.68 -9.21 -4.60
N THR A 40 -28.99 -8.85 -5.68
CA THR A 40 -27.57 -8.46 -5.68
C THR A 40 -27.30 -7.27 -4.75
N SER A 41 -28.22 -6.30 -4.64
CA SER A 41 -28.02 -5.12 -3.78
C SER A 41 -27.98 -5.48 -2.29
N LYS A 42 -28.80 -6.44 -1.86
CA LYS A 42 -28.75 -6.93 -0.47
C LYS A 42 -27.48 -7.75 -0.21
N LEU A 43 -27.08 -8.58 -1.18
CA LEU A 43 -25.85 -9.36 -1.10
C LEU A 43 -24.62 -8.46 -0.90
N ASP A 44 -24.51 -7.41 -1.72
CA ASP A 44 -23.40 -6.47 -1.68
C ASP A 44 -23.31 -5.75 -0.33
N LYS A 45 -24.45 -5.39 0.27
CA LYS A 45 -24.51 -4.78 1.62
C LYS A 45 -24.05 -5.74 2.71
N VAL A 46 -24.46 -7.01 2.65
CA VAL A 46 -24.02 -8.04 3.61
C VAL A 46 -22.53 -8.28 3.45
N ALA A 47 -22.04 -8.46 2.21
CA ALA A 47 -20.64 -8.70 1.92
C ALA A 47 -19.75 -7.54 2.39
N ALA A 48 -20.13 -6.30 2.08
CA ALA A 48 -19.42 -5.11 2.52
C ALA A 48 -19.35 -5.02 4.05
N ARG A 49 -20.46 -5.32 4.74
CA ARG A 49 -20.52 -5.31 6.20
C ARG A 49 -19.69 -6.42 6.84
N VAL A 50 -19.68 -7.61 6.24
CA VAL A 50 -18.84 -8.74 6.68
C VAL A 50 -17.38 -8.31 6.66
N VAL A 51 -16.94 -7.72 5.55
CA VAL A 51 -15.55 -7.32 5.37
C VAL A 51 -15.16 -6.11 6.23
N GLU A 52 -16.08 -5.19 6.51
CA GLU A 52 -15.87 -4.08 7.45
C GLU A 52 -15.68 -4.55 8.89
N GLU A 53 -16.38 -5.61 9.29
CA GLU A 53 -16.32 -6.18 10.65
C GLU A 53 -15.27 -7.29 10.80
N MET A 54 -14.51 -7.60 9.74
CA MET A 54 -13.44 -8.58 9.80
C MET A 54 -12.29 -8.07 10.69
N PRO A 55 -11.80 -8.89 11.63
CA PRO A 55 -10.57 -8.59 12.34
C PRO A 55 -9.38 -8.42 11.38
N ASP A 56 -8.38 -7.64 11.77
CA ASP A 56 -7.10 -7.59 11.03
C ASP A 56 -6.41 -8.96 11.02
N TYR A 57 -5.73 -9.26 9.91
CA TYR A 57 -5.00 -10.50 9.68
C TYR A 57 -3.82 -10.28 8.75
N ASP A 58 -2.80 -11.13 8.89
CA ASP A 58 -1.63 -11.17 8.01
C ASP A 58 -1.72 -12.36 7.04
N GLU A 59 -2.35 -13.45 7.47
CA GLU A 59 -2.53 -14.67 6.67
C GLU A 59 -4.00 -15.09 6.58
N ASP A 60 -4.40 -15.59 5.40
CA ASP A 60 -5.81 -15.91 5.08
C ASP A 60 -6.47 -16.95 5.99
N TYR A 61 -5.69 -17.70 6.78
CA TYR A 61 -6.22 -18.70 7.73
C TYR A 61 -6.52 -18.12 9.12
N GLU A 62 -6.12 -16.89 9.39
CA GLU A 62 -6.24 -16.26 10.71
C GLU A 62 -7.64 -15.70 10.97
N VAL A 63 -8.46 -15.56 9.94
CA VAL A 63 -9.82 -15.04 10.03
C VAL A 63 -10.79 -15.97 9.29
N LEU A 64 -11.98 -16.11 9.88
CA LEU A 64 -13.03 -17.01 9.44
C LEU A 64 -14.38 -16.29 9.54
N ILE A 65 -15.37 -16.79 8.82
CA ILE A 65 -16.76 -16.34 8.95
C ILE A 65 -17.59 -17.53 9.45
N ALA A 66 -18.10 -17.45 10.67
CA ALA A 66 -19.01 -18.45 11.21
C ALA A 66 -20.46 -18.15 10.81
N ARG A 67 -21.18 -19.17 10.33
CA ARG A 67 -22.64 -19.12 10.20
C ARG A 67 -23.28 -19.65 11.47
N VAL A 68 -24.11 -18.82 12.09
CA VAL A 68 -24.79 -19.16 13.34
C VAL A 68 -26.30 -19.11 13.18
N GLU A 69 -26.98 -20.11 13.74
CA GLU A 69 -28.42 -20.32 13.65
C GLU A 69 -29.09 -20.29 15.03
N ASP A 70 -30.42 -20.19 15.03
CA ASP A 70 -31.27 -20.32 16.22
C ASP A 70 -30.99 -19.35 17.38
N ILE A 71 -30.46 -18.17 17.08
CA ILE A 71 -30.31 -17.07 18.04
C ILE A 71 -31.64 -16.29 18.24
N SER A 72 -32.77 -17.00 18.16
CA SER A 72 -34.14 -16.46 18.06
C SER A 72 -34.61 -15.60 19.24
N ARG A 73 -33.85 -15.56 20.35
CA ARG A 73 -34.17 -14.78 21.55
C ARG A 73 -33.51 -13.41 21.62
N VAL A 74 -32.76 -13.03 20.60
CA VAL A 74 -31.96 -11.81 20.63
C VAL A 74 -32.67 -10.77 19.75
N PRO A 75 -33.24 -9.70 20.34
CA PRO A 75 -33.86 -8.61 19.57
C PRO A 75 -32.88 -8.11 18.50
N HIS A 76 -33.29 -7.41 17.44
CA HIS A 76 -32.30 -6.73 16.60
C HIS A 76 -31.49 -5.70 17.42
N TYR A 77 -30.23 -5.46 17.08
CA TYR A 77 -29.51 -4.34 17.66
C TYR A 77 -30.02 -3.06 16.98
N CYS A 78 -30.76 -2.21 17.72
CA CYS A 78 -31.04 -0.86 17.26
C CYS A 78 -29.81 0.00 17.57
N PHE A 79 -29.14 0.47 16.51
CA PHE A 79 -27.99 1.37 16.62
C PHE A 79 -28.33 2.67 17.37
N ASP A 80 -29.62 3.04 17.42
CA ASP A 80 -30.12 4.25 18.09
C ASP A 80 -30.05 4.22 19.63
N GLU A 81 -29.90 3.04 20.26
CA GLU A 81 -29.93 2.95 21.74
C GLU A 81 -28.56 3.13 22.42
N GLY A 82 -27.46 3.22 21.66
CA GLY A 82 -26.12 3.61 22.16
C GLY A 82 -25.51 2.75 23.27
N LYS A 83 -26.16 1.66 23.70
CA LYS A 83 -25.68 0.82 24.81
C LYS A 83 -25.02 -0.46 24.28
N PRO A 84 -23.76 -0.72 24.65
CA PRO A 84 -23.08 -1.93 24.27
C PRO A 84 -23.83 -3.15 24.84
N THR A 85 -24.41 -3.96 23.96
CA THR A 85 -25.16 -5.17 24.35
C THR A 85 -24.33 -6.40 24.00
N PHE A 86 -24.01 -7.21 25.01
CA PHE A 86 -23.31 -8.48 24.84
C PHE A 86 -24.29 -9.64 24.75
N ILE A 87 -23.89 -10.69 24.05
CA ILE A 87 -24.60 -11.96 23.90
C ILE A 87 -23.62 -13.12 24.08
N ASN A 88 -24.07 -14.20 24.74
CA ASN A 88 -23.38 -15.48 24.74
C ASN A 88 -23.98 -16.39 23.66
N ILE A 89 -23.14 -16.95 22.80
CA ILE A 89 -23.52 -17.87 21.73
C ILE A 89 -22.94 -19.24 22.03
N SER A 90 -23.77 -20.27 22.01
CA SER A 90 -23.29 -21.65 22.20
C SER A 90 -22.68 -22.18 20.91
N ILE A 91 -21.66 -23.03 21.00
CA ILE A 91 -21.09 -23.72 19.82
C ILE A 91 -22.14 -24.58 19.10
N HIS A 92 -23.22 -24.99 19.79
CA HIS A 92 -24.35 -25.69 19.17
C HIS A 92 -25.16 -24.81 18.21
N ASN A 93 -25.00 -23.48 18.28
CA ASN A 93 -25.56 -22.55 17.30
C ASN A 93 -24.70 -22.46 16.03
N LEU A 94 -23.49 -23.03 16.01
CA LEU A 94 -22.65 -23.04 14.82
C LEU A 94 -23.17 -24.07 13.82
N ASP A 95 -23.41 -23.62 12.60
CA ASP A 95 -23.81 -24.49 11.50
C ASP A 95 -22.64 -24.80 10.55
N CYS A 96 -21.88 -23.77 10.14
CA CYS A 96 -20.66 -23.96 9.35
C CYS A 96 -19.66 -22.82 9.51
N VAL A 97 -18.45 -23.04 9.03
CA VAL A 97 -17.37 -22.06 8.98
C VAL A 97 -16.92 -21.86 7.53
N TYR A 98 -16.84 -20.61 7.11
CA TYR A 98 -16.32 -20.22 5.81
C TYR A 98 -14.91 -19.62 5.98
N PRO A 99 -13.90 -20.17 5.30
CA PRO A 99 -12.64 -19.47 5.07
C PRO A 99 -12.89 -18.17 4.27
N ILE A 100 -12.00 -17.20 4.40
CA ILE A 100 -12.16 -15.91 3.71
C ILE A 100 -11.65 -15.95 2.26
N THR A 101 -10.79 -16.91 1.93
CA THR A 101 -10.25 -17.17 0.58
C THR A 101 -10.03 -18.66 0.33
N GLU A 102 -9.87 -19.05 -0.93
CA GLU A 102 -9.52 -20.43 -1.33
C GLU A 102 -8.14 -20.85 -0.83
N ARG A 103 -7.22 -19.90 -0.72
CA ARG A 103 -5.91 -20.12 -0.07
C ARG A 103 -6.09 -20.39 1.42
N GLY A 104 -6.87 -19.58 2.12
CA GLY A 104 -7.18 -19.76 3.54
C GLY A 104 -7.79 -21.14 3.81
N LYS A 105 -8.73 -21.57 2.96
CA LYS A 105 -9.30 -22.93 3.02
C LYS A 105 -8.23 -24.01 2.98
N ARG A 106 -7.34 -23.97 2.00
CA ARG A 106 -6.23 -24.94 1.85
C ARG A 106 -5.27 -24.93 3.04
N LEU A 107 -5.02 -23.76 3.63
CA LEU A 107 -4.17 -23.63 4.81
C LEU A 107 -4.83 -24.17 6.09
N LEU A 108 -6.16 -24.11 6.18
CA LEU A 108 -6.96 -24.64 7.29
C LEU A 108 -7.22 -26.15 7.17
N GLN A 109 -7.24 -26.69 5.95
CA GLN A 109 -7.38 -28.12 5.70
C GLN A 109 -6.28 -28.89 6.46
N GLY A 110 -6.71 -29.79 7.36
CA GLY A 110 -5.81 -30.56 8.23
C GLY A 110 -5.39 -29.88 9.53
N ARG A 111 -5.74 -28.60 9.74
CA ARG A 111 -5.55 -27.88 11.02
C ARG A 111 -6.82 -27.76 11.85
N VAL A 112 -7.97 -27.96 11.20
CA VAL A 112 -9.31 -27.90 11.80
C VAL A 112 -9.82 -29.32 12.04
N ASP A 113 -10.59 -29.51 13.12
CA ASP A 113 -11.22 -30.79 13.46
C ASP A 113 -12.09 -31.31 12.29
N SER A 114 -11.99 -32.59 11.95
CA SER A 114 -12.72 -33.20 10.84
C SER A 114 -14.24 -33.18 11.00
N ASN A 115 -14.75 -32.95 12.22
CA ASN A 115 -16.17 -32.82 12.51
C ASN A 115 -16.71 -31.41 12.22
N LEU A 116 -15.84 -30.44 11.95
CA LEU A 116 -16.26 -29.09 11.59
C LEU A 116 -16.60 -29.00 10.10
N ASN A 117 -17.77 -28.42 9.82
CA ASN A 117 -18.21 -28.16 8.45
C ASN A 117 -17.47 -26.93 7.89
N LEU A 118 -16.32 -27.17 7.24
CA LEU A 118 -15.54 -26.17 6.54
C LEU A 118 -16.04 -26.01 5.10
N ALA A 119 -16.82 -24.97 4.85
CA ALA A 119 -17.46 -24.70 3.56
C ALA A 119 -16.52 -23.97 2.57
N GLU A 120 -17.00 -23.72 1.34
CA GLU A 120 -16.29 -22.86 0.37
C GLU A 120 -16.29 -21.39 0.83
N PRO A 121 -15.25 -20.62 0.52
CA PRO A 121 -15.20 -19.20 0.84
C PRO A 121 -16.41 -18.44 0.31
N ILE A 122 -16.88 -17.48 1.11
CA ILE A 122 -17.92 -16.54 0.71
C ILE A 122 -17.33 -15.13 0.64
N PHE A 123 -17.78 -14.35 -0.33
CA PHE A 123 -17.37 -12.95 -0.52
C PHE A 123 -15.87 -12.74 -0.78
N GLU A 124 -15.15 -13.73 -1.30
CA GLU A 124 -13.70 -13.63 -1.58
C GLU A 124 -13.34 -12.41 -2.46
N SER A 125 -14.18 -12.05 -3.43
CA SER A 125 -13.99 -10.83 -4.23
C SER A 125 -14.03 -9.54 -3.40
N TYR A 126 -14.91 -9.48 -2.40
CA TYR A 126 -15.01 -8.36 -1.47
C TYR A 126 -13.85 -8.32 -0.48
N VAL A 127 -13.41 -9.49 0.00
CA VAL A 127 -12.21 -9.64 0.84
C VAL A 127 -11.00 -9.10 0.08
N ASN A 128 -10.75 -9.59 -1.14
CA ASN A 128 -9.65 -9.15 -1.99
C ASN A 128 -9.71 -7.64 -2.28
N GLY A 129 -10.90 -7.11 -2.57
CA GLY A 129 -11.10 -5.67 -2.77
C GLY A 129 -10.84 -4.83 -1.50
N SER A 130 -11.07 -5.38 -0.31
CA SER A 130 -10.75 -4.70 0.95
C SER A 130 -9.26 -4.75 1.28
N VAL A 131 -8.60 -5.89 1.07
CA VAL A 131 -7.13 -6.01 1.18
C VAL A 131 -6.45 -4.99 0.28
N GLN A 132 -6.90 -4.88 -0.98
CA GLN A 132 -6.39 -3.86 -1.90
C GLN A 132 -6.60 -2.44 -1.38
N ARG A 133 -7.81 -2.11 -0.88
CA ARG A 133 -8.08 -0.79 -0.28
C ARG A 133 -7.22 -0.50 0.95
N ARG A 134 -7.00 -1.49 1.82
CA ARG A 134 -6.11 -1.36 2.98
C ARG A 134 -4.67 -1.12 2.54
N GLN A 135 -4.16 -1.89 1.57
CA GLN A 135 -2.82 -1.70 1.02
C GLN A 135 -2.66 -0.29 0.43
N LEU A 136 -3.64 0.19 -0.34
CA LEU A 136 -3.64 1.56 -0.87
C LEU A 136 -3.62 2.61 0.25
N SER A 137 -4.44 2.43 1.30
CA SER A 137 -4.44 3.32 2.46
C SER A 137 -3.09 3.33 3.17
N LEU A 138 -2.46 2.17 3.35
CA LEU A 138 -1.13 2.04 3.96
C LEU A 138 -0.05 2.68 3.09
N SER A 139 -0.15 2.58 1.76
CA SER A 139 0.74 3.30 0.83
C SER A 139 0.64 4.81 0.99
N LEU A 140 -0.56 5.38 1.01
CA LEU A 140 -0.73 6.82 1.23
C LEU A 140 -0.18 7.28 2.59
N LEU A 141 -0.45 6.49 3.64
CA LEU A 141 0.10 6.74 4.97
C LEU A 141 1.63 6.66 4.96
N GLY A 142 2.22 5.76 4.16
CA GLY A 142 3.67 5.68 3.96
C GLY A 142 4.24 6.95 3.34
N GLY A 143 3.58 7.48 2.30
CA GLY A 143 3.92 8.77 1.69
C GLY A 143 3.90 9.92 2.71
N ALA A 144 2.82 10.01 3.48
CA ALA A 144 2.69 11.02 4.54
C ALA A 144 3.72 10.84 5.67
N ALA A 145 3.99 9.61 6.07
CA ALA A 145 4.96 9.29 7.10
C ALA A 145 6.37 9.72 6.71
N LEU A 146 6.79 9.47 5.46
CA LEU A 146 8.15 9.82 5.03
C LEU A 146 8.37 11.33 4.96
N LEU A 147 7.34 12.09 4.56
CA LEU A 147 7.36 13.55 4.67
C LEU A 147 7.49 14.02 6.12
N LYS A 148 6.71 13.42 7.03
CA LYS A 148 6.75 13.76 8.46
C LYS A 148 8.12 13.46 9.07
N ILE A 149 8.71 12.30 8.76
CA ILE A 149 10.06 11.90 9.19
C ILE A 149 11.10 12.91 8.70
N ALA A 150 10.94 13.44 7.48
CA ALA A 150 11.82 14.46 6.92
C ALA A 150 11.58 15.88 7.48
N GLY A 151 10.60 16.08 8.35
CA GLY A 151 10.20 17.40 8.85
C GLY A 151 9.54 18.29 7.80
N LEU A 152 8.95 17.69 6.76
CA LEU A 152 8.25 18.39 5.69
C LEU A 152 6.75 18.43 5.97
N ASP A 153 6.15 19.58 5.72
CA ASP A 153 4.71 19.79 5.86
C ASP A 153 3.96 19.27 4.62
N ILE A 154 3.11 18.26 4.80
CA ILE A 154 2.33 17.65 3.72
C ILE A 154 1.32 18.64 3.13
N ASP A 155 0.78 19.56 3.93
CA ASP A 155 -0.25 20.49 3.49
C ASP A 155 0.28 21.43 2.40
N LYS A 156 1.59 21.74 2.43
CA LYS A 156 2.27 22.54 1.41
C LYS A 156 2.30 21.88 0.02
N TYR A 157 2.18 20.55 -0.04
CA TYR A 157 2.32 19.78 -1.28
C TYR A 157 1.03 19.03 -1.65
N GLN A 158 -0.04 19.21 -0.87
CA GLN A 158 -1.27 18.41 -0.96
C GLN A 158 -1.92 18.49 -2.34
N ASP A 159 -1.93 19.65 -2.98
CA ASP A 159 -2.55 19.81 -4.30
C ASP A 159 -1.81 19.00 -5.38
N THR A 160 -0.47 19.03 -5.38
CA THR A 160 0.33 18.22 -6.30
C THR A 160 0.19 16.73 -5.99
N ILE A 161 0.17 16.35 -4.71
CA ILE A 161 -0.03 14.95 -4.28
C ILE A 161 -1.37 14.42 -4.79
N LYS A 162 -2.47 15.17 -4.63
CA LYS A 162 -3.81 14.78 -5.12
C LYS A 162 -3.84 14.51 -6.63
N LEU A 163 -3.05 15.24 -7.42
CA LEU A 163 -2.93 15.00 -8.86
C LEU A 163 -2.18 13.70 -9.19
N LEU A 164 -1.32 13.22 -8.29
CA LEU A 164 -0.52 12.00 -8.46
C LEU A 164 -1.19 10.75 -7.90
N GLU A 165 -2.15 10.89 -6.96
CA GLU A 165 -2.76 9.77 -6.23
C GLU A 165 -3.37 8.70 -7.14
N HIS A 166 -4.12 9.11 -8.17
CA HIS A 166 -4.78 8.16 -9.07
C HIS A 166 -3.78 7.26 -9.80
N ASP A 167 -2.78 7.87 -10.43
CA ASP A 167 -1.74 7.15 -11.16
C ASP A 167 -0.86 6.31 -10.21
N ALA A 168 -0.60 6.82 -9.00
CA ALA A 168 0.12 6.08 -7.97
C ALA A 168 -0.65 4.81 -7.57
N PHE A 169 -1.97 4.87 -7.41
CA PHE A 169 -2.78 3.68 -7.10
C PHE A 169 -2.78 2.65 -8.21
N SER A 170 -2.93 3.11 -9.45
CA SER A 170 -2.86 2.24 -10.61
C SER A 170 -1.48 1.57 -10.71
N GLY A 171 -0.40 2.33 -10.48
CA GLY A 171 0.97 1.82 -10.41
C GLY A 171 1.19 0.78 -9.32
N LEU A 172 0.69 1.03 -8.11
CA LEU A 172 0.75 0.07 -7.01
C LEU A 172 -0.01 -1.22 -7.33
N SER A 173 -1.19 -1.12 -7.93
CA SER A 173 -1.97 -2.28 -8.34
C SER A 173 -1.20 -3.11 -9.36
N ARG A 174 -0.63 -2.49 -10.40
CA ARG A 174 0.23 -3.16 -11.40
C ARG A 174 1.45 -3.83 -10.75
N ASN A 175 2.17 -3.11 -9.88
CA ASN A 175 3.34 -3.65 -9.17
C ASN A 175 2.95 -4.86 -8.29
N SER A 176 1.81 -4.80 -7.59
CA SER A 176 1.29 -5.92 -6.78
C SER A 176 0.98 -7.18 -7.60
N ARG A 177 0.68 -7.02 -8.90
CA ARG A 177 0.50 -8.12 -9.86
C ARG A 177 1.82 -8.65 -10.45
N GLY A 178 2.95 -8.05 -10.07
CA GLY A 178 4.28 -8.39 -10.58
C GLY A 178 4.54 -7.84 -11.98
N GLU A 179 3.82 -6.81 -12.43
CA GLU A 179 4.13 -6.14 -13.69
C GLU A 179 5.46 -5.37 -13.57
N GLU A 180 6.40 -5.66 -14.46
CA GLU A 180 7.67 -4.97 -14.56
C GLU A 180 7.63 -3.97 -15.72
N PHE A 181 7.71 -2.67 -15.38
CA PHE A 181 7.80 -1.55 -16.32
C PHE A 181 6.89 -1.67 -17.56
N PRO A 182 5.55 -1.51 -17.41
CA PRO A 182 4.54 -1.93 -18.38
C PRO A 182 4.54 -1.18 -19.73
N LEU A 183 5.16 -0.01 -19.82
CA LEU A 183 5.26 0.88 -20.99
C LEU A 183 3.95 1.49 -21.50
N ASP A 184 2.80 0.88 -21.22
CA ASP A 184 1.47 1.36 -21.65
C ASP A 184 0.74 2.23 -20.61
N GLY A 185 1.36 2.40 -19.44
CA GLY A 185 0.84 3.20 -18.33
C GLY A 185 1.29 4.65 -18.31
N THR A 186 0.83 5.40 -17.31
CA THR A 186 1.35 6.75 -17.04
C THR A 186 2.79 6.69 -16.53
N LEU A 187 3.48 7.84 -16.47
CA LEU A 187 4.85 7.87 -15.96
C LEU A 187 4.94 7.36 -14.51
N ILE A 188 4.00 7.73 -13.64
CA ILE A 188 3.98 7.30 -12.24
C ILE A 188 3.75 5.80 -12.15
N GLU A 189 2.82 5.26 -12.94
CA GLU A 189 2.56 3.81 -13.00
C GLU A 189 3.83 3.05 -13.37
N ASN A 190 4.52 3.52 -14.41
CA ASN A 190 5.78 2.93 -14.86
C ASN A 190 6.91 3.07 -13.83
N LEU A 191 7.02 4.21 -13.14
CA LEU A 191 8.03 4.43 -12.11
C LEU A 191 7.84 3.49 -10.91
N LEU A 192 6.61 3.25 -10.47
CA LEU A 192 6.31 2.34 -9.37
C LEU A 192 6.56 0.87 -9.73
N CYS A 193 6.43 0.51 -11.00
CA CYS A 193 6.78 -0.80 -11.56
C CYS A 193 8.24 -0.90 -12.03
N TYR A 194 9.04 0.15 -11.88
CA TYR A 194 10.42 0.15 -12.38
C TYR A 194 11.35 -0.58 -11.40
N SER A 195 11.90 -1.69 -11.86
CA SER A 195 13.05 -2.33 -11.24
C SER A 195 14.32 -1.93 -11.98
N ARG A 196 15.37 -1.64 -11.21
CA ARG A 196 16.63 -1.16 -11.77
C ARG A 196 17.32 -2.26 -12.59
N HIS A 197 17.82 -1.88 -13.76
CA HIS A 197 18.55 -2.79 -14.63
C HIS A 197 19.95 -3.10 -14.07
N GLU A 198 20.33 -4.38 -13.95
CA GLU A 198 21.58 -4.82 -13.29
C GLU A 198 22.87 -4.19 -13.86
N VAL A 199 22.84 -3.80 -15.14
CA VAL A 199 24.02 -3.25 -15.85
C VAL A 199 24.36 -1.81 -15.44
N MET A 200 23.50 -1.12 -14.68
CA MET A 200 23.70 0.29 -14.31
C MET A 200 24.60 0.46 -13.08
N PRO A 201 25.49 1.46 -13.04
CA PRO A 201 26.41 1.64 -11.93
C PRO A 201 25.67 2.08 -10.65
N ASN A 202 26.00 1.52 -9.49
CA ASN A 202 25.39 1.89 -8.20
C ASN A 202 25.82 3.25 -7.63
N SER A 203 26.43 4.11 -8.44
CA SER A 203 26.77 5.48 -8.09
C SER A 203 25.61 6.44 -8.41
N ASP A 204 25.69 7.68 -7.90
CA ASP A 204 24.64 8.69 -8.09
C ASP A 204 24.33 8.96 -9.57
N ILE A 205 25.34 8.94 -10.45
CA ILE A 205 25.15 9.10 -11.90
C ILE A 205 24.32 7.96 -12.53
N GLY A 206 24.32 6.77 -11.91
CA GLY A 206 23.53 5.64 -12.37
C GLY A 206 22.04 5.97 -12.42
N TYR A 207 21.52 6.66 -11.41
CA TYR A 207 20.10 7.04 -11.34
C TYR A 207 19.72 8.11 -12.39
N PHE A 208 20.69 8.91 -12.83
CA PHE A 208 20.49 9.82 -13.97
C PHE A 208 20.37 9.04 -15.29
N TYR A 209 21.13 7.96 -15.46
CA TYR A 209 20.98 7.07 -16.62
C TYR A 209 19.65 6.32 -16.59
N ASP A 210 19.21 5.85 -15.42
CA ASP A 210 17.91 5.20 -15.25
C ASP A 210 16.78 6.14 -15.68
N PHE A 211 16.80 7.41 -15.25
CA PHE A 211 15.86 8.43 -15.73
C PHE A 211 15.86 8.56 -17.26
N GLY A 212 17.05 8.66 -17.87
CA GLY A 212 17.17 8.74 -19.32
C GLY A 212 16.62 7.51 -20.06
N ILE A 213 16.79 6.31 -19.49
CA ILE A 213 16.23 5.06 -20.03
C ILE A 213 14.70 5.08 -19.94
N ILE A 214 14.15 5.45 -18.79
CA ILE A 214 12.70 5.54 -18.57
C ILE A 214 12.08 6.50 -19.58
N VAL A 215 12.64 7.72 -19.71
CA VAL A 215 12.17 8.71 -20.69
C VAL A 215 12.26 8.19 -22.12
N SER A 216 13.38 7.54 -22.48
CA SER A 216 13.58 7.02 -23.84
C SER A 216 12.57 5.93 -24.22
N LYS A 217 12.15 5.11 -23.26
CA LYS A 217 11.21 4.01 -23.50
C LYS A 217 9.76 4.50 -23.52
N LEU A 218 9.38 5.39 -22.61
CA LEU A 218 7.99 5.87 -22.49
C LEU A 218 7.61 6.91 -23.53
N TYR A 219 8.59 7.62 -24.09
CA TYR A 219 8.34 8.75 -24.99
C TYR A 219 9.16 8.63 -26.28
N SER A 220 9.43 7.40 -26.74
CA SER A 220 10.18 7.12 -27.97
C SER A 220 9.59 7.80 -29.21
N ASP A 221 8.28 7.98 -29.22
CA ASP A 221 7.52 8.45 -30.39
C ASP A 221 7.40 9.97 -30.45
N LYS A 222 8.05 10.70 -29.53
CA LYS A 222 8.06 12.16 -29.51
C LYS A 222 9.33 12.69 -30.16
N ASP A 223 9.18 13.45 -31.24
CA ASP A 223 10.27 13.90 -32.11
C ASP A 223 11.42 14.61 -31.37
N ASP A 224 11.12 15.43 -30.35
CA ASP A 224 12.13 16.19 -29.61
C ASP A 224 12.91 15.37 -28.57
N ILE A 225 12.37 14.21 -28.12
CA ILE A 225 12.95 13.44 -27.01
C ILE A 225 14.33 12.90 -27.36
N ALA A 226 14.55 12.45 -28.60
CA ALA A 226 15.84 11.92 -29.02
C ALA A 226 16.96 12.97 -28.89
N ASN A 227 16.71 14.20 -29.35
CA ASN A 227 17.65 15.32 -29.25
C ASN A 227 17.92 15.69 -27.78
N TRP A 228 16.89 15.79 -26.95
CA TRP A 228 17.08 16.13 -25.53
C TRP A 228 17.82 15.04 -24.76
N LEU A 229 17.57 13.77 -25.06
CA LEU A 229 18.32 12.65 -24.49
C LEU A 229 19.80 12.69 -24.91
N GLU A 230 20.11 13.13 -26.14
CA GLU A 230 21.50 13.31 -26.58
C GLU A 230 22.19 14.46 -25.82
N GLN A 231 21.51 15.60 -25.66
CA GLN A 231 22.00 16.73 -24.84
C GLN A 231 22.21 16.31 -23.39
N TYR A 232 21.26 15.56 -22.83
CA TYR A 232 21.31 15.04 -21.47
C TYR A 232 22.49 14.09 -21.28
N ARG A 233 22.67 13.11 -22.18
CA ARG A 233 23.83 12.20 -22.16
C ARG A 233 25.15 12.95 -22.29
N SER A 234 25.21 13.98 -23.13
CA SER A 234 26.41 14.81 -23.33
C SER A 234 26.75 15.61 -22.07
N CYS A 235 25.74 16.18 -21.41
CA CYS A 235 25.87 16.85 -20.12
C CYS A 235 26.43 15.90 -19.05
N LEU A 236 25.85 14.71 -18.89
CA LEU A 236 26.31 13.70 -17.92
C LEU A 236 27.75 13.24 -18.20
N LYS A 237 28.13 13.08 -19.48
CA LYS A 237 29.53 12.80 -19.86
C LYS A 237 30.47 13.93 -19.47
N GLY A 238 30.08 15.18 -19.74
CA GLY A 238 30.86 16.35 -19.34
C GLY A 238 31.11 16.39 -17.83
N ILE A 239 30.06 16.19 -17.04
CA ILE A 239 30.14 16.17 -15.58
C ILE A 239 31.05 15.03 -15.08
N THR A 240 30.89 13.82 -15.62
CA THR A 240 31.70 12.66 -15.19
C THR A 240 33.18 12.76 -15.59
N HIS A 241 33.49 13.48 -16.67
CA HIS A 241 34.87 13.82 -17.02
C HIS A 241 35.50 14.80 -16.02
N GLU A 242 34.73 15.78 -15.53
CA GLU A 242 35.18 16.76 -14.54
C GLU A 242 35.28 16.16 -13.13
N ASN A 243 34.29 15.37 -12.72
CA ASN A 243 34.18 14.80 -11.39
C ASN A 243 33.61 13.37 -11.43
N LYS A 244 34.49 12.37 -11.35
CA LYS A 244 34.13 10.94 -11.37
C LYS A 244 33.32 10.46 -10.16
N SER A 245 33.39 11.19 -9.05
CA SER A 245 32.68 10.89 -7.79
C SER A 245 31.70 11.99 -7.42
N ALA A 246 31.08 12.61 -8.43
CA ALA A 246 30.05 13.62 -8.26
C ALA A 246 28.91 13.09 -7.39
N THR A 247 28.55 13.87 -6.38
CA THR A 247 27.41 13.59 -5.49
C THR A 247 26.10 13.98 -6.15
N LEU A 248 24.98 13.40 -5.68
CA LEU A 248 23.65 13.65 -6.24
C LEU A 248 23.30 15.14 -6.33
N ASP A 249 23.58 15.92 -5.28
CA ASP A 249 23.32 17.36 -5.24
C ASP A 249 24.09 18.11 -6.33
N TYR A 250 25.38 17.80 -6.52
CA TYR A 250 26.18 18.37 -7.61
C TYR A 250 25.64 17.99 -8.99
N LEU A 251 25.27 16.73 -9.18
CA LEU A 251 24.71 16.25 -10.45
C LEU A 251 23.38 16.92 -10.78
N LEU A 252 22.50 17.07 -9.78
CA LEU A 252 21.21 17.74 -9.93
C LEU A 252 21.42 19.21 -10.32
N GLU A 253 22.34 19.91 -9.65
CA GLU A 253 22.66 21.31 -9.97
C GLU A 253 23.17 21.46 -11.41
N LYS A 254 24.14 20.62 -11.82
CA LYS A 254 24.74 20.71 -13.16
C LYS A 254 23.83 20.26 -14.29
N ALA A 255 22.85 19.41 -14.01
CA ALA A 255 21.92 18.89 -15.01
C ALA A 255 20.60 19.67 -15.09
N ASP A 256 20.37 20.69 -14.25
CA ASP A 256 19.09 21.42 -14.18
C ASP A 256 18.64 21.97 -15.53
N ASP A 257 19.52 22.67 -16.24
CA ASP A 257 19.19 23.29 -17.52
C ASP A 257 18.70 22.25 -18.53
N VAL A 258 19.40 21.12 -18.64
CA VAL A 258 19.06 20.06 -19.59
C VAL A 258 17.85 19.25 -19.14
N THR A 259 17.71 19.01 -17.84
CA THR A 259 16.55 18.29 -17.29
C THR A 259 15.26 19.10 -17.39
N SER A 260 15.35 20.43 -17.36
CA SER A 260 14.21 21.33 -17.55
C SER A 260 13.55 21.20 -18.93
N LEU A 261 14.32 20.80 -19.95
CA LEU A 261 13.81 20.57 -21.31
C LEU A 261 12.68 19.53 -21.31
N PHE A 262 12.77 18.52 -20.45
CA PHE A 262 11.79 17.45 -20.39
C PHE A 262 10.48 17.85 -19.71
N HIS A 263 10.45 18.97 -18.97
CA HIS A 263 9.31 19.32 -18.12
C HIS A 263 7.99 19.49 -18.91
N SER A 264 8.02 20.21 -20.03
CA SER A 264 6.84 20.47 -20.86
C SER A 264 6.35 19.21 -21.59
N THR A 265 7.27 18.37 -22.06
CA THR A 265 6.95 17.17 -22.83
C THR A 265 6.43 16.04 -21.98
N LEU A 266 6.97 15.90 -20.78
CA LEU A 266 6.56 14.83 -19.89
C LEU A 266 5.16 15.12 -19.26
N LYS A 267 4.67 16.38 -19.34
CA LYS A 267 3.37 16.84 -18.77
C LYS A 267 3.15 16.35 -17.33
N ILE A 268 4.24 16.30 -16.56
CA ILE A 268 4.23 15.69 -15.23
C ILE A 268 4.17 16.78 -14.19
N GLU A 269 3.43 16.48 -13.14
CA GLU A 269 3.53 17.20 -11.87
C GLU A 269 4.88 16.97 -11.16
N LEU A 270 5.67 15.97 -11.58
CA LEU A 270 7.03 15.71 -11.09
C LEU A 270 8.12 16.38 -11.93
N SER A 271 9.15 16.88 -11.26
CA SER A 271 10.40 17.24 -11.93
C SER A 271 11.26 16.00 -12.18
N ALA A 272 12.22 16.12 -13.11
CA ALA A 272 13.24 15.10 -13.29
C ALA A 272 14.03 14.84 -11.99
N ALA A 273 14.29 15.89 -11.20
CA ALA A 273 14.94 15.79 -9.90
C ALA A 273 14.15 14.90 -8.93
N SER A 274 12.83 15.07 -8.83
CA SER A 274 11.98 14.20 -8.00
C SER A 274 12.11 12.73 -8.41
N ILE A 275 12.08 12.46 -9.72
CA ILE A 275 12.17 11.11 -10.25
C ILE A 275 13.52 10.47 -9.92
N ILE A 276 14.61 11.20 -10.14
CA ILE A 276 15.97 10.71 -9.88
C ILE A 276 16.17 10.44 -8.37
N ILE A 277 15.69 11.31 -7.49
CA ILE A 277 15.74 11.11 -6.04
C ILE A 277 14.92 9.88 -5.64
N PHE A 278 13.72 9.72 -6.21
CA PHE A 278 12.88 8.54 -6.00
C PHE A 278 13.61 7.25 -6.40
N LEU A 279 14.15 7.18 -7.62
CA LEU A 279 14.86 6.00 -8.13
C LEU A 279 16.04 5.61 -7.22
N LYS A 280 16.79 6.61 -6.75
CA LYS A 280 17.91 6.39 -5.83
C LYS A 280 17.44 5.77 -4.51
N LEU A 281 16.50 6.43 -3.83
CA LEU A 281 16.03 5.97 -2.52
C LEU A 281 15.29 4.64 -2.60
N GLN A 282 14.50 4.42 -3.65
CA GLN A 282 13.84 3.15 -3.91
C GLN A 282 14.86 2.02 -4.06
N SER A 283 15.90 2.22 -4.87
CA SER A 283 16.98 1.23 -5.04
C SER A 283 17.73 0.94 -3.75
N GLU A 284 18.08 1.97 -2.97
CA GLU A 284 18.78 1.82 -1.68
C GLU A 284 17.91 1.09 -0.66
N LEU A 285 16.60 1.35 -0.63
CA LEU A 285 15.66 0.66 0.26
C LEU A 285 15.45 -0.80 -0.13
N TYR A 286 15.33 -1.12 -1.43
CA TYR A 286 15.28 -2.53 -1.86
C TYR A 286 16.56 -3.28 -1.46
N GLN A 287 17.72 -2.63 -1.55
CA GLN A 287 19.00 -3.22 -1.18
C GLN A 287 19.21 -3.40 0.33
N HIS A 288 18.81 -2.41 1.13
CA HIS A 288 19.17 -2.35 2.55
C HIS A 288 18.03 -2.66 3.50
N GLN A 289 16.78 -2.60 3.04
CA GLN A 289 15.56 -2.85 3.81
C GLN A 289 15.50 -2.03 5.12
N SER A 290 16.09 -0.82 5.11
CA SER A 290 16.18 0.05 6.28
C SER A 290 16.50 1.49 5.85
N LEU A 291 15.69 2.45 6.31
CA LEU A 291 15.86 3.87 5.99
C LEU A 291 17.20 4.43 6.49
N ASP A 292 17.66 4.00 7.66
CA ASP A 292 18.91 4.48 8.28
C ASP A 292 20.18 4.10 7.52
N LYS A 293 20.10 3.07 6.69
CA LYS A 293 21.21 2.62 5.84
C LYS A 293 21.21 3.27 4.45
N THR A 294 20.24 4.14 4.18
CA THR A 294 20.14 4.87 2.92
C THR A 294 20.76 6.26 3.03
N SER A 295 20.84 6.93 1.89
CA SER A 295 21.23 8.34 1.78
C SER A 295 20.15 9.33 2.26
N PHE A 296 18.99 8.86 2.73
CA PHE A 296 17.83 9.69 3.14
C PHE A 296 18.21 10.91 3.98
N LYS A 297 18.89 10.71 5.12
CA LYS A 297 19.25 11.81 6.04
C LYS A 297 20.13 12.87 5.36
N LYS A 298 21.07 12.44 4.53
CA LYS A 298 21.96 13.33 3.77
C LYS A 298 21.18 14.11 2.70
N LEU A 299 20.29 13.44 1.97
CA LEU A 299 19.46 14.09 0.96
C LEU A 299 18.52 15.13 1.56
N VAL A 300 17.86 14.79 2.68
CA VAL A 300 17.01 15.74 3.41
C VAL A 300 17.82 16.95 3.87
N ALA A 301 18.98 16.75 4.50
CA ALA A 301 19.82 17.84 4.97
C ALA A 301 20.31 18.77 3.84
N ASN A 302 20.71 18.21 2.69
CA ASN A 302 21.29 18.99 1.59
C ASN A 302 20.25 19.64 0.68
N LEU A 303 19.13 18.97 0.42
CA LEU A 303 18.20 19.36 -0.65
C LEU A 303 16.93 20.05 -0.15
N VAL A 304 16.52 19.90 1.11
CA VAL A 304 15.27 20.52 1.60
C VAL A 304 15.27 22.04 1.43
N GLN A 305 16.40 22.72 1.63
CA GLN A 305 16.46 24.18 1.54
C GLN A 305 16.42 24.70 0.09
N VAL A 306 16.96 23.92 -0.87
CA VAL A 306 17.13 24.36 -2.26
C VAL A 306 16.03 23.81 -3.17
N ARG A 307 15.58 22.58 -2.89
CA ARG A 307 14.67 21.79 -3.72
C ARG A 307 13.54 21.16 -2.92
N SER A 308 12.96 21.92 -1.97
CA SER A 308 11.94 21.42 -1.02
C SER A 308 10.79 20.65 -1.70
N ARG A 309 10.31 21.13 -2.85
CA ARG A 309 9.25 20.48 -3.62
C ARG A 309 9.73 19.16 -4.22
N ASP A 310 10.91 19.14 -4.82
CA ASP A 310 11.40 17.96 -5.52
C ASP A 310 11.62 16.80 -4.56
N ILE A 311 12.24 17.09 -3.40
CA ILE A 311 12.47 16.09 -2.36
C ILE A 311 11.15 15.67 -1.70
N ALA A 312 10.20 16.57 -1.47
CA ALA A 312 8.90 16.19 -0.91
C ALA A 312 8.17 15.18 -1.82
N LEU A 313 8.06 15.47 -3.11
CA LEU A 313 7.37 14.57 -4.04
C LEU A 313 8.11 13.23 -4.22
N ALA A 314 9.44 13.25 -4.24
CA ALA A 314 10.24 12.03 -4.28
C ALA A 314 10.01 11.16 -3.03
N LEU A 315 10.08 11.76 -1.84
CA LEU A 315 9.85 11.07 -0.58
C LEU A 315 8.42 10.55 -0.47
N TRP A 316 7.44 11.32 -0.93
CA TRP A 316 6.06 10.86 -0.95
C TRP A 316 5.90 9.60 -1.82
N LEU A 317 6.48 9.58 -3.03
CA LEU A 317 6.45 8.40 -3.90
C LEU A 317 7.20 7.19 -3.31
N VAL A 318 8.34 7.41 -2.66
CA VAL A 318 9.06 6.35 -1.94
C VAL A 318 8.18 5.79 -0.82
N GLY A 319 7.54 6.67 -0.04
CA GLY A 319 6.61 6.29 1.01
C GLY A 319 5.42 5.47 0.48
N VAL A 320 4.86 5.89 -0.65
CA VAL A 320 3.78 5.17 -1.36
C VAL A 320 4.22 3.78 -1.83
N CYS A 321 5.43 3.68 -2.40
CA CYS A 321 5.99 2.43 -2.91
C CYS A 321 6.16 1.35 -1.83
N PHE A 322 6.60 1.73 -0.62
CA PHE A 322 6.90 0.78 0.46
C PHE A 322 5.79 0.67 1.52
N GLY A 323 4.92 1.67 1.63
CA GLY A 323 3.82 1.70 2.60
C GLY A 323 4.24 2.05 4.03
N PHE A 324 3.24 2.38 4.84
CA PHE A 324 3.43 2.83 6.22
C PHE A 324 4.09 1.80 7.12
N GLU A 325 3.76 0.52 6.93
CA GLU A 325 4.32 -0.58 7.74
C GLU A 325 5.85 -0.61 7.68
N PHE A 326 6.43 -0.31 6.52
CA PHE A 326 7.88 -0.24 6.34
C PHE A 326 8.51 0.89 7.17
N PHE A 327 7.82 2.03 7.31
CA PHE A 327 8.36 3.23 7.98
C PHE A 327 7.82 3.47 9.39
N CYS A 328 6.95 2.59 9.90
CA CYS A 328 6.21 2.86 11.15
C CYS A 328 7.14 3.12 12.34
N ALA A 329 8.22 2.35 12.47
CA ALA A 329 9.22 2.53 13.52
C ALA A 329 9.90 3.92 13.41
N ASN A 330 10.39 4.29 12.22
CA ASN A 330 11.01 5.59 11.98
C ASN A 330 10.02 6.74 12.20
N TYR A 331 8.75 6.55 11.83
CA TYR A 331 7.70 7.54 12.04
C TYR A 331 7.45 7.80 13.53
N TYR A 332 7.36 6.75 14.33
CA TYR A 332 7.15 6.88 15.78
C TYR A 332 8.37 7.43 16.50
N GLU A 333 9.58 7.09 16.06
CA GLU A 333 10.81 7.70 16.56
C GLU A 333 10.84 9.21 16.27
N ALA A 334 10.44 9.63 15.07
CA ALA A 334 10.42 11.03 14.66
C ALA A 334 9.31 11.85 15.32
N THR A 335 8.15 11.24 15.61
CA THR A 335 6.98 11.94 16.14
C THR A 335 6.83 11.85 17.66
N GLN A 336 7.48 10.89 18.31
CA GLN A 336 7.43 10.66 19.76
C GLN A 336 6.02 10.81 20.35
N PRO A 337 5.02 10.03 19.89
CA PRO A 337 3.67 10.12 20.42
C PRO A 337 3.68 9.81 21.93
N GLY A 338 2.86 10.53 22.70
CA GLY A 338 2.92 10.53 24.18
C GLY A 338 2.63 9.20 24.91
N PHE A 339 2.41 8.10 24.19
CA PHE A 339 2.36 6.75 24.76
C PHE A 339 3.71 6.02 24.74
N LEU A 340 4.72 6.53 24.00
CA LEU A 340 6.09 6.05 24.10
C LEU A 340 6.70 6.65 25.38
N LEU A 341 6.84 5.82 26.40
CA LEU A 341 7.56 6.18 27.61
C LEU A 341 9.05 6.35 27.26
N GLU A 342 9.64 7.49 27.62
CA GLU A 342 11.09 7.63 27.67
C GLU A 342 11.60 6.62 28.71
N PHE A 343 12.35 5.61 28.28
CA PHE A 343 12.99 4.62 29.16
C PHE A 343 14.44 4.97 29.41
#